data_AF-A0A3S4KNZ5-F1
#
_entry.id   AF-A0A3S4KNZ5-F1
#
_cell.length_a   1.000
_cell.length_b   1.000
_cell.length_c   1.000
_cell.angle_alpha   90.00
_cell.angle_beta   90.00
_cell.angle_gamma   90.00
#
_symmetry.space_group_name_H-M   'P 1'
#
loop_
_entity.id
_entity.type
_entity.pdbx_description
1 polymer ?
#
loop_
_entity_poly.entity_id
_entity_poly.type
_entity_poly.pdbx_seq_one_letter_code
_entity_poly.pdbx_strand_id
1 'polypeptide(L)'
;MKDSVQGMAESVAKLFNDQLAKGYDLNGNSGKPLFTFDPSNPAGMLQVTDLKPEELALSGIQADDGTGVPGNGDNLKALIELKNQKTDIPGLGNMSLSEGAAAIISTIGIASKQSKTEMEAASTVRDQAQNQRDNLSAVNQDEEAINLQIYMQAYQSNMKVISTGNQIFSDLLGMF
;
A
#
# COMPACT_ATOMS: atom_id res chain seq x y z
N MET A 1 -1.66 11.07 -7.28
CA MET A 1 -1.09 10.87 -5.93
C MET A 1 0.33 11.42 -5.82
N LYS A 2 1.27 11.03 -6.68
CA LYS A 2 2.64 11.58 -6.67
C LYS A 2 2.63 13.11 -6.70
N ASP A 3 1.89 13.70 -7.64
CA ASP A 3 1.83 15.15 -7.82
C ASP A 3 1.21 15.87 -6.62
N SER A 4 0.15 15.31 -6.01
CA SER A 4 -0.49 15.87 -4.81
C SER A 4 0.41 15.82 -3.58
N VAL A 5 1.20 14.75 -3.40
CA VAL A 5 2.17 14.62 -2.30
C VAL A 5 3.35 15.57 -2.51
N GLN A 6 3.84 15.65 -3.75
CA GLN A 6 4.93 16.56 -4.12
C GLN A 6 4.49 18.02 -3.95
N GLY A 7 3.30 18.38 -4.44
CA GLY A 7 2.74 19.71 -4.26
C GLY A 7 2.52 20.06 -2.79
N MET A 8 2.08 19.10 -1.98
CA MET A 8 1.96 19.31 -0.53
C MET A 8 3.33 19.60 0.12
N ALA A 9 4.37 18.84 -0.23
CA ALA A 9 5.72 19.07 0.28
C ALA A 9 6.28 20.44 -0.15
N GLU A 10 6.08 20.81 -1.42
CA GLU A 10 6.45 22.11 -1.96
C GLU A 10 5.73 23.26 -1.24
N SER A 11 4.41 23.16 -1.08
CA SER A 11 3.60 24.16 -0.39
C SER A 11 4.01 24.33 1.07
N VAL A 12 4.28 23.23 1.79
CA VAL A 12 4.78 23.30 3.18
C VAL A 12 6.12 24.03 3.23
N ALA A 13 7.09 23.63 2.41
CA ALA A 13 8.41 24.25 2.40
C ALA A 13 8.30 25.75 2.10
N LYS A 14 7.57 26.11 1.05
CA LYS A 14 7.39 27.50 0.61
C LYS A 14 6.68 28.34 1.68
N LEU A 15 5.51 27.90 2.16
CA LEU A 15 4.73 28.69 3.13
C LEU A 15 5.49 28.92 4.43
N PHE A 16 6.12 27.88 4.97
CA PHE A 16 6.88 28.00 6.21
C PHE A 16 8.12 28.88 6.03
N ASN A 17 8.89 28.69 4.95
CA ASN A 17 10.08 29.50 4.70
C ASN A 17 9.73 30.96 4.43
N ASP A 18 8.69 31.23 3.62
CA ASP A 18 8.23 32.59 3.29
C ASP A 18 7.76 33.33 4.55
N GLN A 19 7.11 32.62 5.49
CA GLN A 19 6.66 33.22 6.73
C GLN A 19 7.80 33.35 7.75
N LEU A 20 8.72 32.39 7.82
CA LEU A 20 9.88 32.46 8.68
C LEU A 20 10.80 33.62 8.28
N ALA A 21 10.97 33.87 6.98
CA ALA A 21 11.75 34.98 6.45
C ALA A 21 11.21 36.38 6.82
N LYS A 22 9.92 36.49 7.19
CA LYS A 22 9.32 37.75 7.68
C LYS A 22 9.60 38.03 9.15
N GLY A 23 10.10 37.05 9.90
CA GLY A 23 10.45 37.21 11.29
C GLY A 23 11.92 37.53 11.52
N TYR A 24 12.27 37.68 12.79
CA TYR A 24 13.64 37.93 13.25
C TYR A 24 14.09 36.87 14.26
N ASP A 25 15.33 36.44 14.13
CA ASP A 25 16.01 35.51 15.03
C ASP A 25 16.48 36.21 16.33
N LEU A 26 17.04 35.46 17.29
CA LEU A 26 17.52 36.03 18.56
C LEU A 26 18.69 37.02 18.39
N ASN A 27 19.39 36.95 17.26
CA ASN A 27 20.49 37.85 16.92
C ASN A 27 20.02 39.06 16.08
N GLY A 28 18.74 39.14 15.73
CA GLY A 28 18.17 40.19 14.91
C GLY A 28 18.24 40.01 13.40
N ASN A 29 18.70 38.85 12.93
CA ASN A 29 18.74 38.55 11.50
C ASN A 29 17.37 38.08 11.02
N SER A 30 17.08 38.30 9.73
CA SER A 30 15.91 37.73 9.08
C SER A 30 15.97 36.20 9.05
N GLY A 31 14.79 35.57 9.08
CA GLY A 31 14.68 34.12 9.07
C GLY A 31 15.29 33.44 7.85
N LYS A 32 16.04 32.37 8.12
CA LYS A 32 16.57 31.46 7.10
C LYS A 32 15.57 30.34 6.80
N PRO A 33 15.62 29.71 5.61
CA PRO A 33 14.75 28.59 5.28
C PRO A 33 14.89 27.41 6.25
N LEU A 34 13.79 26.97 6.86
CA LEU A 34 13.73 25.78 7.72
C LEU A 34 13.64 24.50 6.89
N PHE A 35 12.97 24.56 5.74
CA PHE A 35 12.75 23.41 4.89
C PHE A 35 13.45 23.57 3.54
N THR A 36 14.01 22.49 3.03
CA THR A 36 14.42 22.38 1.62
C THR A 36 13.51 21.40 0.91
N PHE A 37 13.11 21.77 -0.30
CA PHE A 37 12.29 20.93 -1.17
C PHE A 37 13.14 20.45 -2.36
N ASP A 38 13.28 19.13 -2.51
CA ASP A 38 13.97 18.50 -3.63
C ASP A 38 13.01 17.59 -4.42
N PRO A 39 12.50 18.04 -5.58
CA PRO A 39 11.60 17.23 -6.40
C PRO A 39 12.31 16.02 -7.05
N SER A 40 13.64 15.99 -7.07
CA SER A 40 14.43 14.89 -7.65
C SER A 40 14.68 13.75 -6.67
N ASN A 41 14.39 13.94 -5.37
CA ASN A 41 14.53 12.92 -4.34
C ASN A 41 13.16 12.54 -3.72
N PRO A 42 12.39 11.63 -4.32
CA PRO A 42 11.06 11.24 -3.82
C PRO A 42 11.03 10.71 -2.38
N ALA A 43 12.12 10.10 -1.89
CA ALA A 43 12.19 9.52 -0.55
C ALA A 43 12.54 10.58 0.53
N GLY A 44 13.09 11.71 0.12
CA GLY A 44 13.49 12.82 0.99
C GLY A 44 13.14 14.16 0.37
N MET A 45 11.93 14.29 -0.19
CA MET A 45 11.49 15.49 -0.91
C MET A 45 11.45 16.72 -0.02
N LEU A 46 11.19 16.54 1.27
CA LEU A 46 11.17 17.61 2.27
C LEU A 46 12.23 17.30 3.32
N GLN A 47 13.20 18.18 3.48
CA GLN A 47 14.26 18.04 4.47
C GLN A 47 14.29 19.26 5.37
N VAL A 48 14.75 19.06 6.60
CA VAL A 48 14.98 20.15 7.55
C VAL A 48 16.42 20.61 7.39
N THR A 49 16.65 21.91 7.34
CA THR A 49 17.98 22.52 7.30
C THR A 49 18.66 22.44 8.67
N ASP A 50 19.97 22.68 8.71
CA ASP A 50 20.78 22.66 9.95
C ASP A 50 20.62 23.95 10.78
N LEU A 51 19.40 24.52 10.84
CA LEU A 51 19.12 25.72 11.62
C LEU A 51 19.24 25.41 13.11
N LYS A 52 19.92 26.29 13.82
CA LYS A 52 19.97 26.23 15.28
C LYS A 52 18.71 26.88 15.89
N PRO A 53 18.31 26.50 17.12
CA PRO A 53 17.15 27.08 17.79
C PRO A 53 17.20 28.61 17.87
N GLU A 54 18.40 29.20 17.99
CA GLU A 54 18.59 30.65 18.09
C GLU A 54 18.36 31.38 16.76
N GLU A 55 18.43 30.64 15.64
CA GLU A 55 18.22 31.14 14.26
C GLU A 55 16.75 31.01 13.82
N LEU A 56 15.89 30.44 14.67
CA LEU A 56 14.45 30.35 14.41
C LEU A 56 13.84 31.73 14.58
N ALA A 57 13.55 32.38 13.45
CA ALA A 57 13.02 33.72 13.38
C ALA A 57 11.54 33.84 13.80
N LEU A 58 11.25 33.57 15.06
CA LEU A 58 9.90 33.48 15.62
C LEU A 58 9.34 34.83 16.10
N SER A 59 10.18 35.85 16.23
CA SER A 59 9.75 37.21 16.56
C SER A 59 9.20 37.91 15.32
N GLY A 60 8.07 38.61 15.47
CA GLY A 60 7.52 39.48 14.43
C GLY A 60 8.08 40.91 14.45
N ILE A 61 8.87 41.26 15.47
CA ILE A 61 9.37 42.61 15.71
C ILE A 61 10.89 42.57 15.96
N GLN A 62 11.59 43.55 15.40
CA GLN A 62 12.99 43.83 15.71
C GLN A 62 13.06 44.83 16.87
N ALA A 63 13.88 44.55 17.88
CA ALA A 63 14.16 45.43 18.98
C ALA A 63 15.00 46.64 18.54
N ASP A 64 14.95 47.72 19.33
CA ASP A 64 15.68 48.97 19.04
C ASP A 64 17.21 48.80 19.00
N ASP A 65 17.74 47.74 19.64
CA ASP A 65 19.16 47.35 19.61
C ASP A 65 19.55 46.51 18.37
N GLY A 66 18.60 46.29 17.46
CA GLY A 66 18.78 45.50 16.25
C GLY A 66 18.59 44.00 16.43
N THR A 67 18.38 43.49 17.66
CA THR A 67 18.11 42.07 17.94
C THR A 67 16.63 41.72 17.72
N GLY A 68 16.27 40.43 17.67
CA GLY A 68 14.85 40.04 17.72
C GLY A 68 14.34 40.14 19.16
N VAL A 69 13.16 40.75 19.37
CA VAL A 69 12.59 40.93 20.73
C VAL A 69 12.38 39.57 21.41
N PRO A 70 13.15 39.22 22.46
CA PRO A 70 12.99 37.94 23.14
C PRO A 70 11.59 37.86 23.78
N GLY A 71 10.90 36.74 23.55
CA GLY A 71 9.53 36.53 24.04
C GLY A 71 8.42 37.09 23.15
N ASN A 72 8.74 37.78 22.05
CA ASN A 72 7.75 38.05 21.00
C ASN A 72 7.55 36.79 20.14
N GLY A 73 6.33 36.26 20.12
CA GLY A 73 5.96 35.08 19.34
C GLY A 73 5.01 35.40 18.19
N ASP A 74 5.00 36.62 17.67
CA ASP A 74 4.01 37.01 16.67
C ASP A 74 4.24 36.32 15.33
N ASN A 75 5.48 36.11 14.91
CA ASN A 75 5.75 35.29 13.72
C ASN A 75 5.43 33.81 13.97
N LEU A 76 5.65 33.30 15.18
CA LEU A 76 5.21 31.97 15.57
C LEU A 76 3.68 31.80 15.46
N LYS A 77 2.89 32.79 15.89
CA LYS A 77 1.43 32.77 15.71
C LYS A 77 1.06 32.73 14.22
N ALA A 78 1.73 33.54 13.39
CA ALA A 78 1.50 33.53 11.94
C ALA A 78 1.84 32.17 11.31
N LEU A 79 2.94 31.53 11.74
CA LEU A 79 3.32 30.17 11.32
C LEU A 79 2.26 29.13 11.71
N ILE A 80 1.68 29.23 12.91
CA ILE A 80 0.62 28.33 13.37
C ILE A 80 -0.65 28.49 12.51
N GLU A 81 -0.98 29.72 12.11
CA GLU A 81 -2.16 30.00 11.28
C GLU A 81 -2.01 29.51 9.82
N LEU A 82 -0.79 29.27 9.33
CA LEU A 82 -0.56 28.73 7.97
C LEU A 82 -1.31 27.42 7.72
N LYS A 83 -1.54 26.60 8.75
CA LYS A 83 -2.28 25.32 8.61
C LYS A 83 -3.73 25.51 8.15
N ASN A 84 -4.31 26.68 8.45
CA ASN A 84 -5.69 27.04 8.18
C ASN A 84 -5.81 27.92 6.92
N GLN A 85 -4.71 28.55 6.50
CA GLN A 85 -4.70 29.43 5.35
C GLN A 85 -4.89 28.62 4.07
N LYS A 86 -5.84 29.06 3.24
CA LYS A 86 -6.02 28.49 1.91
C LYS A 86 -4.93 28.98 0.96
N THR A 87 -4.28 28.05 0.28
CA THR A 87 -3.27 28.31 -0.73
C THR A 87 -3.52 27.43 -1.94
N ASP A 88 -2.99 27.81 -3.09
CA ASP A 88 -3.00 26.93 -4.25
C ASP A 88 -1.91 25.85 -4.08
N ILE A 89 -2.34 24.61 -3.82
CA ILE A 89 -1.45 23.46 -3.65
C ILE A 89 -1.36 22.71 -4.98
N PRO A 90 -0.17 22.57 -5.60
CA PRO A 90 -0.02 21.85 -6.86
C PRO A 90 -0.62 20.44 -6.78
N GLY A 91 -1.45 20.09 -7.76
CA GLY A 91 -2.11 18.77 -7.81
C GLY A 91 -3.27 18.56 -6.82
N LEU A 92 -3.66 19.59 -6.05
CA LEU A 92 -4.83 19.59 -5.16
C LEU A 92 -5.73 20.83 -5.35
N GLY A 93 -5.18 21.96 -5.80
CA GLY A 93 -5.90 23.21 -6.01
C GLY A 93 -5.94 24.08 -4.74
N ASN A 94 -6.88 25.03 -4.71
CA ASN A 94 -7.00 26.01 -3.63
C ASN A 94 -7.65 25.42 -2.37
N MET A 95 -6.83 25.11 -1.36
CA MET A 95 -7.26 24.58 -0.07
C MET A 95 -6.21 24.82 1.02
N SER A 96 -6.59 24.59 2.28
CA SER A 96 -5.65 24.61 3.40
C SER A 96 -4.77 23.36 3.43
N LEU A 97 -3.63 23.43 4.10
CA LEU A 97 -2.75 22.28 4.31
C LEU A 97 -3.48 21.11 5.00
N SER A 98 -4.39 21.43 5.94
CA SER A 98 -5.19 20.44 6.64
C SER A 98 -6.19 19.72 5.70
N GLU A 99 -6.86 20.47 4.82
CA GLU A 99 -7.75 19.92 3.80
C GLU A 99 -6.99 19.07 2.78
N GLY A 100 -5.80 19.52 2.35
CA GLY A 100 -4.93 18.78 1.43
C GLY A 100 -4.46 17.44 1.99
N ALA A 101 -4.03 17.42 3.26
CA ALA A 101 -3.68 16.18 3.95
C ALA A 101 -4.88 15.21 4.03
N ALA A 102 -6.07 15.72 4.38
CA ALA A 102 -7.29 14.90 4.43
C ALA A 102 -7.68 14.36 3.04
N ALA A 103 -7.51 15.14 1.97
CA ALA A 103 -7.79 14.71 0.60
C ALA A 103 -6.85 13.58 0.14
N ILE A 104 -5.56 13.67 0.46
CA ILE A 104 -4.59 12.60 0.18
C ILE A 104 -4.97 11.32 0.92
N ILE A 105 -5.25 11.41 2.23
CA ILE A 105 -5.67 10.25 3.05
C ILE A 105 -6.96 9.63 2.51
N SER A 106 -7.95 10.46 2.15
CA SER A 106 -9.20 10.00 1.56
C SER A 106 -8.99 9.24 0.26
N THR A 107 -8.12 9.76 -0.62
CA THR A 107 -7.76 9.09 -1.88
C THR A 107 -7.15 7.71 -1.65
N ILE A 108 -6.24 7.59 -0.67
CA ILE A 108 -5.64 6.30 -0.28
C ILE A 108 -6.72 5.36 0.27
N GLY A 109 -7.62 5.85 1.11
CA GLY A 109 -8.72 5.06 1.68
C GLY A 109 -9.64 4.50 0.60
N ILE A 110 -10.02 5.33 -0.39
CA ILE A 110 -10.84 4.91 -1.53
C ILE A 110 -10.10 3.86 -2.36
N ALA A 111 -8.84 4.12 -2.73
CA ALA A 111 -8.04 3.19 -3.51
C ALA A 111 -7.87 1.83 -2.78
N SER A 112 -7.60 1.85 -1.48
CA SER A 112 -7.48 0.63 -0.67
C SER A 112 -8.79 -0.15 -0.61
N LYS A 113 -9.92 0.53 -0.42
CA LYS A 113 -11.25 -0.11 -0.41
C LYS A 113 -11.61 -0.71 -1.77
N GLN A 114 -11.26 -0.02 -2.85
CA GLN A 114 -11.44 -0.50 -4.22
C GLN A 114 -10.63 -1.77 -4.47
N SER A 115 -9.32 -1.74 -4.18
CA SER A 115 -8.44 -2.91 -4.35
C SER A 115 -8.90 -4.11 -3.51
N LYS A 116 -9.40 -3.88 -2.29
CA LYS A 116 -9.95 -4.96 -1.47
C LYS A 116 -11.18 -5.60 -2.11
N THR A 117 -12.10 -4.79 -2.64
CA THR A 117 -13.31 -5.28 -3.32
C THR A 117 -12.95 -6.06 -4.58
N GLU A 118 -11.99 -5.58 -5.37
CA GLU A 118 -11.49 -6.27 -6.56
C GLU A 118 -10.82 -7.61 -6.21
N MET A 119 -10.04 -7.65 -5.14
CA MET A 119 -9.42 -8.88 -4.65
C MET A 119 -10.47 -9.92 -4.23
N GLU A 120 -11.51 -9.52 -3.51
CA GLU A 120 -12.61 -10.40 -3.10
C GLU A 120 -13.38 -10.95 -4.31
N ALA A 121 -13.65 -10.12 -5.31
CA ALA A 121 -14.27 -10.54 -6.57
C ALA A 121 -13.38 -11.51 -7.35
N ALA A 122 -12.09 -11.20 -7.49
CA ALA A 122 -11.12 -12.06 -8.17
C ALA A 122 -10.96 -13.42 -7.46
N SER A 123 -10.98 -13.44 -6.12
CA SER A 123 -10.98 -14.69 -5.35
C SER A 123 -12.22 -15.53 -5.66
N THR A 124 -13.40 -14.91 -5.68
CA THR A 124 -14.66 -15.59 -5.99
C THR A 124 -14.64 -16.19 -7.38
N VAL A 125 -14.18 -15.44 -8.39
CA VAL A 125 -14.04 -15.95 -9.77
C VAL A 125 -13.04 -17.10 -9.84
N ARG A 126 -11.91 -16.99 -9.12
CA ARG A 126 -10.92 -18.06 -9.06
C ARG A 126 -11.50 -19.33 -8.45
N ASP A 127 -12.26 -19.23 -7.37
CA ASP A 127 -12.89 -20.39 -6.71
C ASP A 127 -13.97 -21.01 -7.60
N GLN A 128 -14.75 -20.21 -8.34
CA GLN A 128 -15.70 -20.72 -9.33
C GLN A 128 -15.00 -21.44 -10.49
N ALA A 129 -13.92 -20.89 -11.03
CA ALA A 129 -13.16 -21.51 -12.10
C ALA A 129 -12.50 -22.82 -11.65
N GLN A 130 -11.98 -22.85 -10.42
CA GLN A 130 -11.47 -24.05 -9.77
C GLN A 130 -12.56 -25.13 -9.67
N ASN A 131 -13.74 -24.79 -9.15
CA ASN A 131 -14.86 -25.73 -9.03
C ASN A 131 -15.32 -26.25 -10.40
N GLN A 132 -15.37 -25.40 -11.44
CA GLN A 132 -15.71 -25.83 -12.79
C GLN A 132 -14.69 -26.81 -13.37
N ARG A 133 -13.40 -26.54 -13.16
CA ARG A 133 -12.33 -27.46 -13.58
C ARG A 133 -12.41 -28.78 -12.84
N ASP A 134 -12.64 -28.73 -11.54
CA ASP A 134 -12.75 -29.93 -10.71
C ASP A 134 -14.01 -30.74 -11.07
N ASN A 135 -15.14 -30.11 -11.40
CA ASN A 135 -16.32 -30.84 -11.91
C ASN A 135 -16.09 -31.60 -13.22
N LEU A 136 -15.20 -31.10 -14.09
CA LEU A 136 -14.90 -31.74 -15.37
C LEU A 136 -13.80 -32.79 -15.27
N SER A 137 -12.80 -32.56 -14.42
CA SER A 137 -11.53 -33.31 -14.44
C SER A 137 -11.05 -33.78 -13.08
N ALA A 138 -11.75 -33.47 -11.98
CA ALA A 138 -11.46 -34.11 -10.72
C ALA A 138 -11.95 -35.55 -10.74
N VAL A 139 -11.12 -36.43 -10.19
CA VAL A 139 -11.44 -37.83 -9.96
C VAL A 139 -11.89 -37.99 -8.52
N ASN A 140 -12.93 -38.79 -8.30
CA ASN A 140 -13.32 -39.17 -6.95
C ASN A 140 -12.48 -40.39 -6.53
N GLN A 141 -11.58 -40.20 -5.55
CA GLN A 141 -10.68 -41.27 -5.09
C GLN A 141 -11.42 -42.51 -4.58
N ASP A 142 -12.63 -42.34 -4.04
CA ASP A 142 -13.44 -43.47 -3.56
C ASP A 142 -14.03 -44.26 -4.73
N GLU A 143 -14.51 -43.59 -5.79
CA GLU A 143 -14.97 -44.27 -7.00
C GLU A 143 -13.81 -44.95 -7.73
N GLU A 144 -12.65 -44.29 -7.83
CA GLU A 144 -11.44 -44.89 -8.41
C GLU A 144 -10.99 -46.12 -7.61
N ALA A 145 -11.06 -46.08 -6.27
CA ALA A 145 -10.73 -47.23 -5.42
C ALA A 145 -11.72 -48.39 -5.57
N ILE A 146 -13.02 -48.10 -5.67
CA ILE A 146 -14.05 -49.11 -5.94
C ILE A 146 -13.85 -49.72 -7.32
N ASN A 147 -13.63 -48.90 -8.36
CA ASN A 147 -13.34 -49.37 -9.71
C ASN A 147 -12.08 -50.24 -9.74
N LEU A 148 -11.03 -49.83 -9.02
CA LEU A 148 -9.81 -50.63 -8.86
C LEU A 148 -10.12 -52.00 -8.23
N GLN A 149 -10.94 -52.05 -7.18
CA GLN A 149 -11.33 -53.30 -6.53
C GLN A 149 -12.16 -54.20 -7.47
N ILE A 150 -13.05 -53.62 -8.28
CA ILE A 150 -13.80 -54.36 -9.31
C ILE A 150 -12.84 -54.94 -10.35
N TYR A 151 -11.87 -54.16 -10.84
CA TYR A 151 -10.86 -54.65 -11.78
C TYR A 151 -10.01 -55.78 -11.19
N MET A 152 -9.63 -55.67 -9.91
CA MET A 152 -8.91 -56.73 -9.20
C MET A 152 -9.76 -58.00 -9.07
N GLN A 153 -11.04 -57.89 -8.74
CA GLN A 153 -11.94 -59.04 -8.62
C GLN A 153 -12.19 -59.72 -9.97
N ALA A 154 -12.38 -58.93 -11.04
CA ALA A 154 -12.51 -59.45 -12.40
C ALA A 154 -11.23 -60.19 -12.83
N TYR A 155 -10.05 -59.64 -12.53
CA TYR A 155 -8.76 -60.28 -12.78
C TYR A 155 -8.62 -61.62 -12.05
N GLN A 156 -8.95 -61.66 -10.75
CA GLN A 156 -8.94 -62.91 -9.97
C GLN A 156 -9.93 -63.95 -10.52
N SER A 157 -11.11 -63.51 -10.95
CA SER A 157 -12.12 -64.37 -11.55
C SER A 157 -11.63 -64.97 -12.88
N ASN A 158 -11.00 -64.16 -13.73
CA ASN A 158 -10.38 -64.63 -14.98
C ASN A 158 -9.25 -65.64 -14.71
N MET A 159 -8.41 -65.40 -13.70
CA MET A 159 -7.39 -66.36 -13.29
C MET A 159 -7.99 -67.69 -12.83
N LYS A 160 -9.12 -67.66 -12.11
CA LYS A 160 -9.85 -68.87 -11.70
C LYS A 160 -10.40 -69.63 -12.90
N VAL A 161 -10.98 -68.94 -13.89
CA VAL A 161 -11.45 -69.56 -15.14
C VAL A 161 -10.31 -70.25 -15.89
N ILE A 162 -9.16 -69.58 -16.02
CA ILE A 162 -7.96 -70.17 -16.65
C ILE A 162 -7.50 -71.41 -15.87
N SER A 163 -7.43 -71.33 -14.54
CA SER A 163 -7.06 -72.47 -13.69
C SER A 163 -8.01 -73.65 -13.86
N THR A 164 -9.32 -73.42 -13.89
CA THR A 164 -10.31 -74.47 -14.11
C THR A 164 -10.21 -75.05 -15.52
N GLY A 165 -9.99 -74.22 -16.53
CA GLY A 165 -9.76 -74.67 -17.91
C GLY A 165 -8.52 -75.57 -18.02
N ASN A 166 -7.42 -75.19 -17.38
CA ASN A 166 -6.21 -76.01 -17.31
C ASN A 166 -6.44 -77.34 -16.58
N GLN A 167 -7.27 -77.34 -15.52
CA GLN A 167 -7.64 -78.57 -14.82
C GLN A 167 -8.44 -79.51 -15.74
N ILE A 168 -9.49 -79.00 -16.39
CA ILE A 168 -10.30 -79.78 -17.35
C ILE A 168 -9.42 -80.33 -18.48
N PHE A 169 -8.50 -79.52 -19.01
CA PHE A 169 -7.58 -79.95 -20.05
C PHE A 169 -6.66 -81.09 -19.58
N SER A 170 -6.12 -80.98 -18.36
CA SER A 170 -5.26 -82.00 -17.76
C SER A 170 -6.01 -83.30 -17.48
N ASP A 171 -7.24 -83.20 -16.96
CA ASP A 171 -8.09 -84.36 -16.69
C ASP A 171 -8.44 -85.11 -17.98
N LEU A 172 -8.74 -84.38 -19.06
CA LEU A 172 -9.07 -84.95 -20.37
C LEU A 172 -7.86 -85.64 -21.01
N LEU A 173 -6.65 -85.10 -20.84
CA LEU A 173 -5.41 -85.76 -21.25
C LEU A 173 -5.11 -87.03 -20.44
N GLY A 174 -5.46 -87.07 -19.15
CA GLY A 174 -5.22 -88.23 -18.29
C GLY A 174 -6.21 -89.40 -18.48
N MET A 175 -7.31 -89.19 -19.22
CA MET A 175 -8.29 -90.24 -19.56
C MET A 175 -7.89 -91.08 -20.78
N PHE A 176 -6.89 -90.65 -21.55
CA PHE A 176 -6.30 -91.40 -22.67
C PHE A 176 -4.93 -91.98 -22.28
#